data_AF-A0A6L7MRZ5-F1
#
_entry.id   AF-A0A6L7MRZ5-F1
#
_cell.length_a   1.000
_cell.length_b   1.000
_cell.length_c   1.000
_cell.angle_alpha   90.00
_cell.angle_beta   90.00
_cell.angle_gamma   90.00
#
_symmetry.space_group_name_H-M   'P 1'
#
loop_
_entity.id
_entity.type
_entity.pdbx_description
1 polymer ?
#
loop_
_entity_poly.entity_id
_entity_poly.type
_entity_poly.pdbx_seq_one_letter_code
_entity_poly.pdbx_strand_id
1 'polypeptide(L)'
;MRLFRYVEEVEWNDIVEFGCLRAGPNSCGYGKWLARTSTAAWAWGRALDDGFPGRVVTVNVHEGIVQESYSCDGLDGIGDAVYVVDLADVDIVGVEERT
;
A
#
# COMPACT_ATOMS: atom_id res chain seq x y z
N MET A 1 -4.11 8.67 -9.51
CA MET A 1 -2.76 8.07 -9.62
C MET A 1 -2.80 6.60 -9.24
N ARG A 2 -2.08 5.73 -9.98
CA ARG A 2 -1.93 4.31 -9.65
C ARG A 2 -0.76 4.08 -8.69
N LEU A 3 -0.99 3.36 -7.60
CA LEU A 3 0.00 3.02 -6.56
C LEU A 3 -0.14 1.54 -6.15
N PHE A 4 0.80 1.08 -5.34
CA PHE A 4 0.92 -0.33 -4.95
C PHE A 4 1.16 -0.45 -3.44
N ARG A 5 0.56 -1.45 -2.80
CA ARG A 5 0.76 -1.72 -1.37
C ARG A 5 0.89 -3.21 -1.14
N TYR A 6 1.94 -3.61 -0.43
CA TYR A 6 2.00 -4.95 0.14
C TYR A 6 1.04 -5.04 1.32
N VAL A 7 0.24 -6.10 1.34
CA VAL A 7 -0.74 -6.40 2.39
C VAL A 7 -0.47 -7.81 2.92
N GLU A 8 -0.37 -7.89 4.24
CA GLU A 8 -0.34 -9.16 4.97
C GLU A 8 -1.73 -9.83 4.95
N GLU A 9 -1.80 -11.09 5.37
CA GLU A 9 -3.04 -11.88 5.31
C GLU A 9 -4.20 -11.22 6.10
N VAL A 10 -3.92 -10.59 7.24
CA VAL A 10 -4.96 -9.87 8.01
C VAL A 10 -5.48 -8.64 7.28
N GLU A 11 -4.60 -7.84 6.68
CA GLU A 11 -4.99 -6.69 5.86
C GLU A 11 -5.75 -7.14 4.60
N TRP A 12 -5.37 -8.29 4.03
CA TRP A 12 -6.08 -8.89 2.91
C TRP A 12 -7.50 -9.32 3.30
N ASN A 13 -7.68 -9.96 4.46
CA ASN A 13 -9.01 -10.34 4.94
C ASN A 13 -9.91 -9.11 5.13
N ASP A 14 -9.37 -8.01 5.68
CA ASP A 14 -10.09 -6.75 5.79
C ASP A 14 -10.51 -6.20 4.40
N ILE A 15 -9.61 -6.26 3.42
CA ILE A 15 -9.93 -5.87 2.04
C ILE A 15 -11.06 -6.72 1.46
N VAL A 16 -11.02 -8.04 1.67
CA VAL A 16 -12.04 -8.96 1.15
C VAL A 16 -13.38 -8.74 1.84
N GLU A 17 -13.39 -8.49 3.15
CA GLU A 17 -14.61 -8.28 3.93
C GLU A 17 -15.26 -6.91 3.67
N PHE A 18 -14.45 -5.85 3.62
CA PHE A 18 -14.95 -4.47 3.59
C PHE A 18 -14.78 -3.77 2.23
N GLY A 19 -14.02 -4.36 1.31
CA GLY A 19 -13.76 -3.80 -0.02
C GLY A 19 -12.83 -2.59 -0.03
N CYS A 20 -12.14 -2.28 1.08
CA CYS A 20 -11.30 -1.09 1.20
C CYS A 20 -10.01 -1.35 1.97
N LEU A 21 -9.00 -0.49 1.72
CA LEU A 21 -7.83 -0.41 2.57
C LEU A 21 -8.19 0.30 3.88
N ARG A 22 -7.91 -0.35 5.02
CA ARG A 22 -8.14 0.23 6.34
C ARG A 22 -6.84 0.51 7.06
N ALA A 23 -6.83 1.51 7.92
CA ALA A 23 -5.71 1.71 8.84
C ALA A 23 -5.56 0.47 9.73
N GLY A 24 -4.43 -0.22 9.60
CA GLY A 24 -4.00 -1.37 10.40
C GLY A 24 -2.74 -1.06 11.20
N PRO A 25 -2.13 -2.06 11.88
CA PRO A 25 -0.96 -1.89 12.74
C PRO A 25 0.22 -1.16 12.07
N ASN A 26 0.40 -1.37 10.76
CA ASN A 26 1.44 -0.76 9.94
C ASN A 26 1.02 0.60 9.31
N SER A 27 0.15 1.35 9.96
CA SER A 27 -0.32 2.66 9.49
C SER A 27 0.24 3.77 10.36
N CYS A 28 0.77 4.84 9.75
CA CYS A 28 1.20 6.03 10.48
C CYS A 28 -0.02 6.93 10.67
N GLY A 29 -0.82 6.75 11.72
CA GLY A 29 -2.06 7.53 11.90
C GLY A 29 -3.19 7.08 10.97
N TYR A 30 -3.86 8.02 10.28
CA TYR A 30 -5.02 7.72 9.42
C TYR A 30 -4.66 7.21 8.02
N GLY A 31 -3.39 7.34 7.62
CA GLY A 31 -2.94 7.02 6.28
C GLY A 31 -1.91 5.89 6.17
N LYS A 32 -1.57 5.54 4.92
CA LYS A 32 -0.56 4.52 4.59
C LYS A 32 0.42 5.04 3.54
N TRP A 33 1.64 4.52 3.60
CA TRP A 33 2.61 4.63 2.51
C TRP A 33 2.31 3.59 1.42
N LEU A 34 2.23 4.06 0.18
CA LEU A 34 2.06 3.23 -1.00
C LEU A 34 3.22 3.47 -1.96
N ALA A 35 3.70 2.40 -2.57
CA ALA A 35 4.81 2.42 -3.51
C ALA A 35 4.34 2.89 -4.89
N ARG A 36 5.24 3.56 -5.62
CA ARG A 36 5.01 3.88 -7.04
C ARG A 36 5.14 2.67 -7.96
N THR A 37 5.70 1.56 -7.49
CA THR A 37 5.86 0.31 -8.26
C THR A 37 5.51 -0.92 -7.43
N SER A 38 4.99 -1.97 -8.08
CA SER A 38 4.73 -3.25 -7.39
C SER A 38 6.01 -3.92 -6.90
N THR A 39 7.14 -3.70 -7.59
CA THR A 39 8.45 -4.23 -7.17
C THR A 39 8.90 -3.64 -5.84
N ALA A 40 8.74 -2.33 -5.64
CA ALA A 40 9.04 -1.68 -4.36
C ALA A 40 8.07 -2.14 -3.26
N ALA A 41 6.77 -2.29 -3.56
CA ALA A 41 5.80 -2.85 -2.60
C ALA A 41 6.20 -4.25 -2.13
N TRP A 42 6.57 -5.14 -3.05
CA TRP A 42 7.08 -6.48 -2.71
C TRP A 42 8.38 -6.43 -1.89
N ALA A 43 9.26 -5.47 -2.17
CA ALA A 43 10.50 -5.30 -1.42
C ALA A 43 10.23 -4.83 0.02
N TRP A 44 9.25 -3.95 0.24
CA TRP A 44 8.81 -3.63 1.61
C TRP A 44 8.20 -4.83 2.31
N GLY A 45 7.33 -5.61 1.66
CA GLY A 45 6.77 -6.82 2.27
C GLY A 45 7.84 -7.80 2.75
N ARG A 46 8.90 -7.99 1.94
CA ARG A 46 10.06 -8.81 2.35
C ARG A 46 10.84 -8.23 3.52
N ALA A 47 10.92 -6.90 3.63
CA ALA A 47 11.65 -6.23 4.71
C ALA A 47 10.86 -6.18 6.02
N LEU A 48 9.52 -6.09 5.95
CA LEU A 48 8.64 -5.99 7.10
C LEU A 48 8.29 -7.36 7.69
N ASP A 49 7.97 -8.32 6.83
CA ASP A 49 7.39 -9.60 7.25
C ASP A 49 8.30 -10.80 6.97
N ASP A 50 9.63 -10.62 6.88
CA ASP A 50 10.61 -11.71 6.70
C ASP A 50 10.29 -12.72 5.56
N GLY A 51 9.47 -12.30 4.58
CA GLY A 51 9.01 -13.17 3.49
C GLY A 51 7.79 -14.06 3.79
N PHE A 52 6.99 -13.78 4.83
CA PHE A 52 5.69 -14.41 5.04
C PHE A 52 4.72 -14.13 3.89
N PRO A 53 3.71 -15.02 3.68
CA PRO A 53 2.80 -14.88 2.55
C PRO A 53 2.00 -13.59 2.67
N GLY A 54 2.02 -12.81 1.59
CA GLY A 54 1.20 -11.62 1.43
C GLY A 54 0.96 -11.35 -0.04
N ARG A 55 0.30 -10.24 -0.32
CA ARG A 55 -0.11 -9.86 -1.68
C ARG A 55 0.29 -8.43 -1.93
N VAL A 56 0.49 -8.06 -3.20
CA VAL A 56 0.56 -6.65 -3.57
C VAL A 56 -0.76 -6.25 -4.22
N VAL A 57 -1.47 -5.32 -3.60
CA VAL A 57 -2.65 -4.70 -4.20
C VAL A 57 -2.25 -3.50 -5.04
N THR A 58 -2.87 -3.38 -6.20
CA THR A 58 -2.82 -2.18 -7.04
C THR A 58 -4.03 -1.32 -6.70
N VAL A 59 -3.78 -0.04 -6.46
CA VAL A 59 -4.84 0.90 -6.15
C VAL A 59 -4.82 2.12 -7.05
N ASN A 60 -6.00 2.68 -7.28
CA ASN A 60 -6.14 4.02 -7.84
C ASN A 60 -6.49 4.98 -6.69
N VAL A 61 -5.69 6.03 -6.54
CA VAL A 61 -5.93 7.12 -5.60
C VAL A 61 -6.40 8.33 -6.39
N HIS A 62 -7.52 8.95 -6.00
CA HIS A 62 -7.99 10.18 -6.64
C HIS A 62 -7.01 11.34 -6.41
N GLU A 63 -6.85 12.19 -7.44
CA GLU A 63 -5.82 13.25 -7.47
C GLU A 63 -5.97 14.29 -6.34
N GLY A 64 -7.15 14.44 -5.75
CA GLY A 64 -7.38 15.37 -4.63
C GLY A 64 -6.87 14.89 -3.27
N ILE A 65 -6.53 13.61 -3.13
CA ILE A 65 -6.14 13.00 -1.83
C ILE A 65 -4.62 12.97 -1.70
N VAL A 66 -3.92 12.88 -2.83
CA VAL A 66 -2.47 12.88 -2.87
C VAL A 66 -2.00 14.32 -2.84
N GLN A 67 -1.71 14.84 -1.65
CA GLN A 67 -0.89 16.03 -1.56
C GLN A 67 0.56 15.64 -1.86
N GLU A 68 1.14 16.20 -2.91
CA GLU A 68 2.53 15.96 -3.35
C GLU A 68 3.56 16.17 -2.22
N SER A 69 3.20 16.91 -1.17
CA SER A 69 3.99 17.18 0.04
C SER A 69 4.31 15.94 0.90
N TYR A 70 3.70 14.79 0.64
CA TYR A 70 4.03 13.53 1.33
C TYR A 70 4.52 12.44 0.38
N SER A 71 5.32 12.83 -0.61
CA SER A 71 6.15 11.91 -1.38
C SER A 71 7.49 11.68 -0.69
N CYS A 72 8.04 10.48 -0.83
CA CYS A 72 9.36 10.13 -0.30
C CYS A 72 10.12 9.33 -1.35
N ASP A 73 11.24 9.89 -1.82
CA ASP A 73 12.15 9.21 -2.73
C ASP A 73 12.98 8.19 -1.94
N GLY A 74 12.84 6.91 -2.27
CA GLY A 74 13.55 5.83 -1.58
C GLY A 74 13.15 5.64 -0.11
N LEU A 75 11.85 5.56 0.20
CA LEU A 75 11.38 5.26 1.57
C LEU A 75 11.95 3.92 2.05
N ASP A 76 12.60 3.92 3.21
CA ASP A 76 13.39 2.79 3.75
C ASP A 76 14.50 2.28 2.82
N GLY A 77 14.96 3.13 1.89
CA GLY A 77 15.88 2.76 0.81
C GLY A 77 15.22 1.92 -0.30
N ILE A 78 13.89 1.78 -0.29
CA ILE A 78 13.13 0.85 -1.14
C ILE A 78 12.12 1.65 -1.98
N GLY A 79 12.64 2.27 -3.04
CA GLY A 79 11.85 2.92 -4.08
C GLY A 79 10.97 4.09 -3.61
N ASP A 80 10.31 4.72 -4.57
CA ASP A 80 9.53 5.93 -4.30
C ASP A 80 8.17 5.58 -3.71
N ALA A 81 7.77 6.39 -2.74
CA ALA A 81 6.57 6.22 -1.96
C ALA A 81 5.71 7.49 -1.94
N VAL A 82 4.41 7.30 -1.76
CA VAL A 82 3.45 8.37 -1.50
C VAL A 82 2.61 7.98 -0.30
N TYR A 83 2.51 8.88 0.66
CA TYR A 83 1.63 8.71 1.80
C TYR A 83 0.23 9.21 1.46
N VAL A 84 -0.78 8.38 1.73
CA VAL A 84 -2.19 8.65 1.47
C VAL A 84 -2.90 8.72 2.81
N VAL A 85 -3.35 9.92 3.19
CA VAL A 85 -3.97 10.24 4.49
C VAL A 85 -5.41 9.73 4.63
N ASP A 86 -6.13 9.61 3.53
CA ASP A 86 -7.52 9.17 3.48
C ASP A 86 -7.64 7.99 2.52
N LEU A 87 -7.91 6.81 3.09
CA LEU A 87 -8.03 5.56 2.35
C LEU A 87 -9.47 5.28 1.90
N ALA A 88 -10.45 6.11 2.30
CA ALA A 88 -11.85 5.92 1.93
C ALA A 88 -12.08 6.07 0.42
N ASP A 89 -11.28 6.91 -0.24
CA ASP A 89 -11.36 7.20 -1.66
C ASP A 89 -10.23 6.52 -2.46
N VAL A 90 -9.87 5.30 -2.05
CA VAL A 90 -8.87 4.46 -2.73
C VAL A 90 -9.54 3.21 -3.30
N ASP A 91 -9.52 3.10 -4.62
CA ASP A 91 -10.08 1.94 -5.31
C ASP A 91 -9.03 0.84 -5.47
N ILE A 92 -9.33 -0.36 -5.01
CA ILE A 92 -8.50 -1.55 -5.28
C ILE A 92 -8.86 -2.07 -6.67
N VAL A 93 -7.89 -2.08 -7.57
CA VAL A 93 -8.10 -2.37 -9.00
C VAL A 93 -7.30 -3.57 -9.51
N GLY A 94 -6.49 -4.20 -8.65
CA GLY A 94 -5.74 -5.40 -9.00
C GLY A 94 -5.03 -6.01 -7.80
N VAL A 95 -4.68 -7.28 -7.94
CA VAL A 95 -3.98 -8.07 -6.92
C VAL A 95 -2.91 -8.90 -7.61
N GLU A 96 -1.69 -8.83 -7.08
CA GLU A 96 -0.56 -9.68 -7.46
C GLU A 96 -0.29 -10.67 -6.33
N GLU A 97 -0.20 -11.94 -6.68
CA GLU A 97 0.27 -13.01 -5.78
C GLU A 97 1.61 -13.52 -6.31
N ARG A 98 2.56 -13.79 -5.41
CA ARG A 98 3.80 -14.50 -5.76
C ARG A 98 3.82 -15.82 -5.00
N THR A 99 3.78 -16.91 -5.75
CA THR A 99 3.97 -18.29 -5.27
C THR A 99 5.44 -18.57 -5.01
#